data_AF-K6YVA3-F1
#
_entry.id   AF-K6YVA3-F1
#
_cell.length_a   1.000
_cell.length_b   1.000
_cell.length_c   1.000
_cell.angle_alpha   90.00
_cell.angle_beta   90.00
_cell.angle_gamma   90.00
#
_symmetry.space_group_name_H-M   'P 1'
#
loop_
_entity.id
_entity.type
_entity.pdbx_description
1 polymer ?
#
loop_
_entity_poly.entity_id
_entity_poly.type
_entity_poly.pdbx_seq_one_letter_code
_entity_poly.pdbx_strand_id
1 'polypeptide(L)'
;MFDLSWIELGFCAALTLVVVGPKDLPVFVKGIGRVMAKGKKMVNEVKGSLSRLEKEIDISDGKAYQEDNWQTLLPPEVQNLPDDFIPGSLPASDHQQMREQRKKAMDERGSNSEIKK
;
A
#
# COMPACT_ATOMS: atom_id res chain seq x y z
N MET A 1 0.16 -0.24 22.77
CA MET A 1 -0.19 0.09 24.16
C MET A 1 0.51 1.40 24.52
N PHE A 2 -0.03 2.52 24.03
CA PHE A 2 0.40 3.87 24.41
C PHE A 2 -0.77 4.47 25.18
N ASP A 3 -0.78 4.27 26.49
CA ASP A 3 -1.79 4.83 27.39
C ASP A 3 -1.39 6.26 27.76
N LEU A 4 -1.29 7.12 26.73
CA LEU A 4 -0.89 8.53 26.85
C LEU A 4 -1.97 9.31 27.60
N SER A 5 -2.01 9.11 28.92
CA SER A 5 -2.84 9.88 29.83
C SER A 5 -2.34 11.33 29.90
N TRP A 6 -3.24 12.24 30.18
CA TRP A 6 -2.93 13.67 30.38
C TRP A 6 -1.80 13.90 31.39
N ILE A 7 -1.69 13.04 32.39
CA ILE A 7 -0.63 13.06 33.40
C ILE A 7 0.73 12.64 32.83
N GLU A 8 0.79 11.60 31.99
CA GLU A 8 2.04 11.17 31.37
C GLU A 8 2.55 12.21 30.36
N LEU A 9 1.62 12.84 29.63
CA LEU A 9 1.95 13.97 28.76
C LEU A 9 2.53 15.15 29.57
N GLY A 10 1.93 15.46 30.72
CA GLY A 10 2.43 16.47 31.65
C GLY A 10 3.81 16.14 32.21
N PHE A 11 4.06 14.87 32.58
CA PHE A 11 5.36 14.41 33.06
C PHE A 11 6.44 14.53 31.98
N CYS A 12 6.13 14.12 30.74
CA CYS A 12 7.06 14.23 29.62
C CYS A 12 7.37 15.69 29.27
N ALA A 13 6.36 16.57 29.33
CA ALA A 13 6.54 18.02 29.16
C ALA A 13 7.45 18.60 30.25
N ALA A 14 7.23 18.25 31.52
CA ALA A 14 8.09 18.67 32.63
C ALA A 14 9.53 18.16 32.47
N LEU A 15 9.72 16.89 32.11
CA LEU A 15 11.03 16.31 31.86
C LEU A 15 11.77 17.03 30.73
N THR A 16 11.06 17.33 29.63
CA THR A 16 11.63 18.06 28.49
C THR A 16 12.07 19.47 28.90
N LEU A 17 11.28 20.17 29.73
CA LEU A 17 11.63 21.47 30.26
C LEU A 17 12.87 21.42 31.18
N VAL A 18 13.06 20.34 31.93
CA VAL A 18 14.24 20.17 32.80
C VAL A 18 15.49 19.86 31.98
N VAL A 19 15.39 18.96 31.00
CA VAL A 19 16.53 18.51 30.19
C VAL A 19 17.00 19.58 29.22
N VAL A 20 16.06 20.21 28.50
CA VAL A 20 16.36 21.23 27.48
C VAL A 20 16.41 22.63 28.09
N GLY A 21 15.64 22.87 29.15
CA GLY A 21 15.43 24.20 29.71
C GLY A 21 14.16 24.86 29.17
N PRO A 22 13.42 25.63 30.00
CA PRO A 22 12.15 26.24 29.59
C PRO A 22 12.29 27.33 28.53
N LYS A 23 13.48 27.93 28.41
CA LYS A 23 13.77 28.98 27.41
C LYS A 23 14.21 28.43 26.07
N ASP A 24 14.80 27.24 26.04
CA ASP A 24 15.37 26.65 24.83
C ASP A 24 14.37 25.74 24.09
N LEU A 25 13.40 25.15 24.81
CA LEU A 25 12.29 24.42 24.21
C LEU A 25 11.54 25.20 23.11
N PRO A 26 11.09 26.47 23.32
CA PRO A 26 10.39 27.21 22.27
C PRO A 26 11.29 27.53 21.07
N VAL A 27 12.60 27.70 21.27
CA VAL A 27 13.55 27.92 20.17
C VAL A 27 13.73 26.62 19.37
N PHE A 28 13.86 25.49 20.05
CA PHE A 28 13.98 24.16 19.44
C PHE A 28 12.74 23.78 18.62
N VAL A 29 11.54 23.97 19.18
CA VAL A 29 10.26 23.73 18.48
C VAL A 29 10.13 24.61 17.24
N LYS A 30 10.52 25.89 17.32
CA LYS A 30 10.57 26.78 16.15
C LYS A 30 11.57 26.30 15.10
N GLY A 31 12.70 25.73 15.53
CA GLY A 31 13.70 25.12 14.66
C GLY A 31 13.13 23.93 13.89
N ILE A 32 12.56 22.95 14.59
CA ILE A 32 11.90 21.78 13.98
C ILE A 32 10.75 22.23 13.08
N GLY A 33 9.92 23.16 13.55
CA GLY A 33 8.78 23.69 12.79
C GLY A 33 9.21 24.31 11.46
N ARG A 34 10.34 25.02 11.42
CA ARG A 34 10.88 25.58 10.17
C ARG A 34 11.36 24.49 9.20
N VAL A 35 11.97 23.42 9.71
CA VAL A 35 12.39 22.27 8.90
C VAL A 35 11.17 21.53 8.34
N MET A 36 10.18 21.23 9.19
CA MET A 36 8.93 20.62 8.75
C MET A 36 8.17 21.49 7.74
N ALA A 37 8.15 22.81 7.93
CA ALA A 37 7.50 23.74 6.99
C ALA A 37 8.18 23.70 5.61
N LYS A 38 9.51 23.61 5.56
CA LYS A 38 10.26 23.43 4.31
C LYS A 38 9.94 22.09 3.65
N GLY A 39 9.90 21.01 4.43
CA GLY A 39 9.50 19.69 3.94
C GLY A 39 8.08 19.69 3.37
N LYS A 40 7.12 20.31 4.08
CA LYS A 40 5.73 20.46 3.61
C LYS A 40 5.65 21.23 2.29
N LYS A 41 6.43 22.31 2.14
CA LYS A 41 6.49 23.07 0.90
C LYS A 41 7.02 22.23 -0.26
N MET A 42 8.11 21.49 -0.03
CA MET A 42 8.69 20.57 -1.02
C MET A 42 7.71 19.46 -1.43
N VAL A 43 7.00 18.86 -0.46
CA VAL A 43 5.95 17.86 -0.74
C VAL A 43 4.82 18.47 -1.57
N ASN A 44 4.40 19.70 -1.29
CA ASN A 44 3.37 20.37 -2.10
C ASN A 44 3.81 20.62 -3.54
N GLU A 45 5.09 20.95 -3.76
CA GLU A 45 5.68 21.09 -5.10
C GLU A 45 5.70 19.74 -5.83
N VAL A 46 6.14 18.68 -5.15
CA VAL A 46 6.16 17.31 -5.69
C VAL A 46 4.76 16.80 -6.01
N LYS A 47 3.78 17.02 -5.13
CA LYS A 47 2.36 16.73 -5.40
C LYS A 47 1.83 17.49 -6.61
N GLY A 48 2.22 18.76 -6.76
CA GLY A 48 1.86 19.57 -7.93
C GLY A 48 2.47 19.06 -9.23
N SER A 49 3.71 18.56 -9.20
CA SER A 49 4.36 17.93 -10.35
C SER A 49 3.75 16.55 -10.65
N LEU A 50 3.56 15.70 -9.64
CA LEU A 50 2.91 14.40 -9.78
C LEU A 50 1.50 14.51 -10.34
N SER A 51 0.68 15.45 -9.87
CA SER A 51 -0.67 15.66 -10.40
C SER A 51 -0.68 16.06 -11.89
N ARG A 52 0.37 16.75 -12.37
CA ARG A 52 0.54 17.05 -13.80
C ARG A 52 0.96 15.82 -14.58
N LEU A 53 1.90 15.03 -14.04
CA LEU A 53 2.33 13.76 -14.63
C LEU A 53 1.18 12.75 -14.66
N GLU A 54 0.42 12.62 -13.58
CA GLU A 54 -0.77 11.77 -13.49
C GLU A 54 -1.81 12.18 -14.52
N LYS A 55 -2.08 13.48 -14.69
CA LYS A 55 -2.99 13.97 -15.73
C LYS A 55 -2.47 13.69 -17.15
N GLU A 56 -1.17 13.63 -17.36
CA GLU A 56 -0.53 13.30 -18.65
C GLU A 56 -0.48 11.78 -18.90
N ILE A 57 -0.34 10.99 -17.84
CA ILE A 57 -0.38 9.53 -17.84
C ILE A 57 -1.82 9.03 -17.97
N ASP A 58 -2.83 9.68 -17.37
CA ASP A 58 -4.25 9.34 -17.54
C ASP A 58 -4.71 9.52 -18.99
N ILE A 59 -4.11 10.47 -19.71
CA ILE A 59 -4.32 10.65 -21.16
C ILE A 59 -3.58 9.59 -21.99
N SER A 60 -2.57 8.91 -21.42
CA SER A 60 -1.74 7.90 -22.11
C SER A 60 -2.05 6.44 -21.69
N ASP A 61 -2.63 6.20 -20.52
CA ASP A 61 -2.98 4.88 -19.96
C ASP A 61 -4.02 5.03 -18.81
N GLY A 62 -5.28 5.31 -19.17
CA GLY A 62 -6.35 5.69 -18.23
C GLY A 62 -6.87 4.57 -17.32
N LYS A 63 -6.07 4.07 -16.36
CA LYS A 63 -6.51 3.16 -15.28
C LYS A 63 -5.78 3.27 -13.93
N ALA A 64 -4.88 4.24 -13.76
CA ALA A 64 -3.86 4.10 -12.72
C ALA A 64 -4.21 4.57 -11.30
N TYR A 65 -5.44 4.98 -10.95
CA TYR A 65 -5.75 5.44 -9.57
C TYR A 65 -7.20 5.23 -9.12
N GLN A 66 -7.84 4.10 -9.48
CA GLN A 66 -9.17 3.75 -8.94
C GLN A 66 -9.05 2.62 -7.91
N GLU A 67 -9.07 3.03 -6.64
CA GLU A 67 -9.23 2.30 -5.38
C GLU A 67 -8.05 1.48 -4.85
N ASP A 68 -7.62 1.86 -3.65
CA ASP A 68 -6.69 1.21 -2.73
C ASP A 68 -7.15 -0.20 -2.34
N ASN A 69 -7.16 -1.14 -3.29
CA ASN A 69 -7.27 -2.56 -3.00
C ASN A 69 -5.96 -3.23 -3.39
N TRP A 70 -5.08 -3.46 -2.41
CA TRP A 70 -3.84 -4.21 -2.60
C TRP A 70 -4.08 -5.60 -3.22
N GLN A 71 -5.30 -6.15 -3.11
CA GLN A 71 -5.70 -7.40 -3.73
C GLN A 71 -5.78 -7.31 -5.26
N THR A 72 -6.08 -6.15 -5.86
CA THR A 72 -6.19 -6.00 -7.32
C THR A 72 -4.83 -5.90 -8.02
N LEU A 73 -3.78 -5.57 -7.27
CA LEU A 73 -2.38 -5.55 -7.75
C LEU A 73 -1.75 -6.94 -7.77
N LEU A 74 -2.37 -7.90 -7.08
CA LEU A 74 -1.87 -9.26 -7.05
C LEU A 74 -2.33 -10.02 -8.29
N PRO A 75 -1.50 -10.95 -8.80
CA PRO A 75 -1.94 -11.90 -9.81
C PRO A 75 -3.25 -12.58 -9.38
N PRO A 76 -4.19 -12.85 -10.30
CA PRO A 76 -5.48 -13.47 -9.99
C PRO A 76 -5.35 -14.80 -9.22
N GLU A 77 -4.17 -15.43 -9.26
CA GLU A 77 -3.80 -16.60 -8.49
C GLU A 77 -3.77 -16.36 -6.98
N VAL A 78 -3.35 -15.17 -6.53
CA VAL A 78 -3.24 -14.83 -5.10
C VAL A 78 -4.57 -14.31 -4.56
N GLN A 79 -5.41 -13.73 -5.42
CA GLN A 79 -6.73 -13.20 -5.05
C GLN A 79 -7.72 -14.29 -4.58
N ASN A 80 -7.54 -15.53 -5.04
CA ASN A 80 -8.44 -16.65 -4.76
C ASN A 80 -7.87 -17.64 -3.73
N LEU A 81 -6.82 -17.27 -3.02
CA LEU A 81 -6.22 -18.15 -2.03
C LEU A 81 -7.04 -18.12 -0.72
N PRO A 82 -7.21 -19.26 -0.04
CA PRO A 82 -7.75 -19.31 1.31
C PRO A 82 -6.85 -18.51 2.28
N ASP A 83 -7.45 -17.93 3.33
CA ASP A 83 -6.71 -17.12 4.31
C ASP A 83 -5.59 -17.90 5.03
N ASP A 84 -5.71 -19.22 5.13
CA ASP A 84 -4.74 -20.13 5.77
C ASP A 84 -3.63 -20.64 4.82
N PHE A 85 -3.44 -19.99 3.68
CA PHE A 85 -2.48 -20.45 2.67
C PHE A 85 -1.02 -20.28 3.10
N ILE A 86 -0.28 -21.39 3.20
CA ILE A 86 1.17 -21.39 3.40
C ILE A 86 1.84 -21.60 2.03
N PRO A 87 2.73 -20.70 1.58
CA PRO A 87 3.38 -20.86 0.28
C PRO A 87 4.16 -22.18 0.22
N GLY A 88 3.85 -23.00 -0.78
CA GLY A 88 4.46 -24.33 -0.96
C GLY A 88 3.75 -25.48 -0.24
N SER A 89 2.64 -25.22 0.48
CA SER A 89 1.85 -26.26 1.17
C SER A 89 0.69 -26.81 0.36
N LEU A 90 0.63 -26.55 -0.96
CA LEU A 90 -0.46 -27.06 -1.80
C LEU A 90 -0.48 -28.60 -1.72
N PRO A 91 -1.57 -29.21 -1.23
CA PRO A 91 -1.65 -30.66 -1.16
C PRO A 91 -1.70 -31.24 -2.58
N ALA A 92 -1.08 -32.41 -2.78
CA ALA A 92 -0.94 -33.03 -4.10
C ALA A 92 -2.29 -33.32 -4.80
N SER A 93 -3.38 -33.44 -4.03
CA SER A 93 -4.75 -33.57 -4.54
C SER A 93 -5.20 -32.35 -5.36
N ASP A 94 -4.83 -31.15 -4.93
CA ASP A 94 -5.35 -29.91 -5.53
C ASP A 94 -4.63 -29.63 -6.86
N HIS A 95 -3.36 -30.03 -6.95
CA HIS A 95 -2.61 -30.02 -8.20
C HIS A 95 -3.22 -30.95 -9.27
N GLN A 96 -3.89 -32.04 -8.87
CA GLN A 96 -4.56 -32.94 -9.82
C GLN A 96 -5.82 -32.29 -10.39
N GLN A 97 -6.63 -31.64 -9.54
CA GLN A 97 -7.83 -30.93 -9.97
C GLN A 97 -7.50 -29.83 -10.98
N MET A 98 -6.42 -29.08 -10.77
CA MET A 98 -5.96 -28.04 -11.71
C MET A 98 -5.53 -28.63 -13.07
N ARG A 99 -4.88 -29.79 -13.06
CA ARG A 99 -4.50 -30.49 -14.32
C ARG A 99 -5.73 -30.94 -15.08
N GLU A 100 -6.75 -31.46 -14.40
CA GLU A 100 -8.01 -31.86 -15.02
C GLU A 100 -8.79 -30.67 -15.57
N GLN A 101 -8.87 -29.56 -14.83
CA GLN A 101 -9.49 -28.32 -15.31
C GLN A 101 -8.76 -27.76 -16.53
N ARG A 102 -7.42 -27.74 -16.52
CA ARG A 102 -6.62 -27.37 -17.70
C ARG A 102 -6.88 -28.27 -18.88
N LYS A 103 -7.01 -29.58 -18.66
CA LYS A 103 -7.29 -30.55 -19.72
C LYS A 103 -8.68 -30.32 -20.32
N LYS A 104 -9.71 -30.12 -19.48
CA LYS A 104 -11.06 -29.75 -19.92
C LYS A 104 -11.08 -28.44 -20.70
N ALA A 105 -10.39 -27.40 -20.21
CA ALA A 105 -10.31 -26.11 -20.90
C ALA A 105 -9.53 -26.17 -22.23
N MET A 106 -8.53 -27.06 -22.33
CA MET A 106 -7.85 -27.35 -23.60
C MET A 106 -8.75 -28.11 -24.57
N ASP A 107 -9.48 -29.12 -24.08
CA ASP A 107 -10.42 -29.90 -24.88
C ASP A 107 -11.59 -29.02 -25.39
N GLU A 108 -12.09 -28.10 -24.56
CA GLU A 108 -13.11 -27.11 -24.95
C GLU A 108 -12.60 -26.11 -25.99
N ARG A 109 -11.34 -25.64 -25.87
CA ARG A 109 -10.72 -24.77 -26.88
C ARG A 109 -10.47 -25.48 -28.20
N GLY A 110 -10.08 -26.76 -28.15
CA GLY A 110 -9.88 -27.60 -29.33
C GLY A 110 -11.21 -27.85 -30.07
N SER A 111 -12.24 -28.25 -29.35
CA SER A 111 -13.58 -28.50 -29.90
C SER A 111 -14.20 -27.24 -30.53
N ASN A 112 -14.08 -26.09 -29.88
CA ASN A 112 -14.61 -24.83 -30.42
C ASN A 112 -13.84 -24.33 -31.67
N SER A 113 -12.65 -24.86 -31.95
CA SER A 113 -11.88 -24.56 -33.15
C SER A 113 -12.26 -25.43 -34.35
N GLU A 114 -12.84 -26.61 -34.13
CA GLU A 114 -13.33 -27.50 -35.20
C GLU A 114 -14.75 -27.14 -35.66
N ILE A 115 -15.59 -26.58 -34.79
CA ILE A 115 -16.98 -26.19 -35.16
C ILE A 115 -17.02 -24.91 -36.01
N LYS A 116 -15.92 -24.14 -36.07
CA LYS A 116 -15.85 -22.84 -36.77
C LYS A 116 -15.11 -22.88 -38.12
N LYS A 117 -14.81 -24.07 -38.66
CA LYS A 117 -14.36 -24.27 -40.05
C LYS A 117 -15.52 -24.80 -40.89
#